data_AF-A0A8T5XJW6-F1
#
_entry.id   AF-A0A8T5XJW6-F1
#
_cell.length_a   1.000
_cell.length_b   1.000
_cell.length_c   1.000
_cell.angle_alpha   90.00
_cell.angle_beta   90.00
_cell.angle_gamma   90.00
#
_symmetry.space_group_name_H-M   'P 1'
#
loop_
_entity.id
_entity.type
_entity.pdbx_description
1 polymer ?
#
loop_
_entity_poly.entity_id
_entity_poly.type
_entity_poly.pdbx_seq_one_letter_code
_entity_poly.pdbx_strand_id
1 'polypeptide(L)' 'MIKMLEGFTAFELLKLFAPLIIFELTLKVFCIVKIIKDGVRNLSIPIWLIIIVLLSTFGPVSFLLCGRRRKYD' A
#
# COMPACT_ATOMS: atom_id res chain seq x y z
N MET A 1 1.38 -10.66 34.23
CA MET A 1 0.68 -10.39 32.95
C MET A 1 1.63 -10.02 31.81
N ILE A 2 2.85 -9.50 32.07
CA ILE A 2 3.83 -9.14 31.03
C ILE A 2 4.71 -10.33 30.54
N LYS A 3 4.75 -11.45 31.29
CA LYS A 3 5.62 -12.62 31.00
C LYS A 3 5.25 -13.48 29.77
N MET A 4 4.10 -13.26 29.12
CA MET A 4 3.74 -14.02 27.91
C MET A 4 4.33 -13.43 26.60
N LEU A 5 4.90 -12.22 26.63
CA LEU A 5 5.43 -11.52 25.45
C LEU A 5 6.95 -11.62 25.32
N GLU A 6 7.61 -12.60 25.95
CA GLU A 6 9.06 -12.85 25.76
C GLU A 6 9.34 -14.05 24.84
N GLY A 7 8.30 -14.81 24.45
CA GLY A 7 8.44 -16.04 23.67
C GLY A 7 8.38 -15.87 22.14
N PHE A 8 7.84 -14.75 21.63
CA PHE A 8 7.85 -14.49 20.20
C PHE A 8 9.15 -13.84 19.80
N THR A 9 10.04 -14.63 19.19
CA THR A 9 11.27 -14.09 18.62
C THR A 9 10.89 -13.13 17.49
N ALA A 10 11.64 -12.03 17.28
CA ALA A 10 11.37 -11.08 16.19
C ALA A 10 11.18 -11.78 14.82
N PHE A 11 11.84 -12.93 14.63
CA PHE A 11 11.72 -13.80 13.46
C PHE A 11 10.33 -14.42 13.28
N GLU A 12 9.65 -14.81 14.36
CA GLU A 12 8.30 -15.41 14.32
C GLU A 12 7.23 -14.36 14.03
N LEU A 13 7.36 -13.17 14.65
CA LEU A 13 6.53 -12.01 14.30
C LEU A 13 6.71 -11.65 12.82
N LEU A 14 7.96 -11.58 12.34
CA LEU A 14 8.24 -11.31 10.94
C LEU A 14 7.62 -12.37 10.03
N LYS A 15 7.65 -13.65 10.38
CA LYS A 15 7.03 -14.73 9.59
C LYS A 15 5.50 -14.64 9.56
N LEU A 16 4.88 -14.16 10.65
CA LEU A 16 3.43 -13.96 10.74
C LEU A 16 2.98 -12.71 9.96
N PHE A 17 3.75 -11.63 10.01
CA PHE A 17 3.49 -10.39 9.26
C PHE A 17 4.04 -10.42 7.82
N ALA A 18 4.90 -11.37 7.47
CA ALA A 18 5.46 -11.55 6.13
C ALA A 18 4.41 -11.49 5.01
N PRO A 19 3.30 -12.26 5.05
CA PRO A 19 2.28 -12.18 4.01
C PRO A 19 1.65 -10.78 3.92
N LEU A 20 1.45 -10.11 5.05
CA LEU A 20 0.87 -8.77 5.09
C LEU A 20 1.82 -7.73 4.48
N ILE A 21 3.11 -7.81 4.80
CA ILE A 21 4.15 -6.91 4.27
C ILE A 21 4.30 -7.11 2.76
N ILE A 22 4.38 -8.36 2.29
CA ILE A 22 4.48 -8.69 0.86
C ILE A 22 3.24 -8.16 0.12
N PHE A 23 2.05 -8.34 0.69
CA PHE A 23 0.81 -7.85 0.11
C PHE A 23 0.77 -6.32 0.06
N GLU A 24 1.15 -5.63 1.13
CA GLU A 24 1.21 -4.17 1.18
C GLU A 24 2.20 -3.61 0.15
N LEU A 25 3.40 -4.18 0.07
CA LEU A 25 4.43 -3.78 -0.90
C LEU A 25 3.95 -4.00 -2.33
N THR A 26 3.34 -5.15 -2.62
CA THR A 26 2.79 -5.46 -3.94
C THR A 26 1.73 -4.45 -4.35
N LEU A 27 0.82 -4.10 -3.43
CA LEU A 27 -0.23 -3.10 -3.68
C LEU A 27 0.35 -1.71 -3.94
N LYS A 28 1.33 -1.26 -3.14
CA LYS A 28 2.02 0.01 -3.35
C LYS A 28 2.70 0.06 -4.72
N VAL A 29 3.50 -0.95 -5.05
CA VAL A 29 4.20 -1.05 -6.34
C VAL A 29 3.19 -1.07 -7.49
N PHE A 30 2.13 -1.88 -7.39
CA PHE A 30 1.09 -1.95 -8.39
C PHE A 30 0.42 -0.58 -8.63
N CYS A 31 0.11 0.16 -7.56
CA CYS A 31 -0.47 1.49 -7.67
C CYS A 31 0.49 2.48 -8.33
N ILE A 32 1.78 2.47 -7.97
CA ILE A 32 2.80 3.33 -8.59
C ILE A 32 2.94 3.04 -10.08
N VAL A 33 3.09 1.76 -10.46
CA VAL A 33 3.17 1.34 -11.87
C VAL A 33 1.92 1.79 -12.64
N LYS A 34 0.75 1.66 -12.02
CA LYS A 34 -0.51 2.07 -12.63
C LYS A 34 -0.64 3.59 -12.78
N ILE A 35 -0.20 4.38 -11.80
CA ILE A 35 -0.13 5.84 -11.88
C ILE A 35 0.76 6.26 -13.06
N ILE A 36 1.90 5.60 -13.24
CA ILE A 36 2.83 5.94 -14.33
C ILE A 36 2.27 5.53 -15.70
N LYS A 37 1.60 4.37 -15.80
CA LYS A 37 1.07 3.86 -17.07
C LYS A 37 -0.23 4.52 -17.52
N ASP A 38 -1.21 4.64 -16.62
CA ASP A 38 -2.56 5.11 -16.95
C ASP A 38 -2.76 6.61 -16.60
N GLY A 39 -1.81 7.21 -15.87
CA GLY A 39 -1.97 8.53 -15.31
C GLY A 39 -3.00 8.57 -14.17
N VAL A 40 -3.34 9.78 -13.76
CA VAL A 40 -4.25 10.06 -12.65
C VAL A 40 -5.42 10.89 -13.18
N ARG A 41 -6.65 10.56 -12.75
CA ARG A 41 -7.86 11.24 -13.24
C ARG A 41 -8.17 12.54 -12.51
N ASN A 42 -8.04 12.53 -11.18
CA ASN A 42 -8.60 13.57 -10.32
C ASN A 42 -7.55 14.58 -9.80
N LEU A 43 -6.31 14.14 -9.57
CA LEU A 43 -5.25 14.96 -8.99
C LEU A 43 -3.93 14.75 -9.74
N SER A 44 -2.96 15.66 -9.56
CA SER A 44 -1.61 15.54 -10.11
C SER A 44 -0.86 14.31 -9.60
N ILE A 45 -0.02 13.72 -10.46
CA ILE A 45 0.81 12.52 -10.18
C ILE A 45 1.57 12.61 -8.83
N PRO A 46 2.29 13.71 -8.50
CA PRO A 46 3.04 13.77 -7.25
C PRO A 46 2.16 13.72 -6.00
N ILE A 47 0.92 14.22 -6.06
CA ILE A 47 0.02 14.25 -4.90
C ILE A 47 -0.42 12.83 -4.55
N TRP A 48 -0.75 12.03 -5.56
CA TRP A 48 -1.10 10.61 -5.35
C TRP A 48 0.07 9.78 -4.83
N LEU A 49 1.30 10.06 -5.26
CA LEU A 49 2.51 9.43 -4.72
C LEU A 49 2.67 9.73 -3.22
N ILE A 50 2.50 11.00 -2.80
CA ILE A 50 2.58 11.41 -1.40
C ILE A 50 1.52 10.67 -0.57
N ILE A 51 0.28 10.59 -1.05
CA ILE A 51 -0.82 9.89 -0.39
C ILE A 51 -0.50 8.39 -0.19
N ILE A 52 0.04 7.72 -1.22
CA ILE A 52 0.41 6.30 -1.15
C ILE A 52 1.53 6.07 -0.12
N VAL A 53 2.49 7.00 -0.02
CA VAL A 53 3.61 6.89 0.93
C VAL A 53 3.18 7.21 2.37
N LEU A 54 2.38 8.26 2.59
CA LEU A 54 1.95 8.67 3.94
C LEU A 54 0.90 7.76 4.57
N LEU A 55 -0.05 7.24 3.79
CA LEU A 55 -1.21 6.52 4.31
C LEU A 55 -1.05 4.98 4.29
N SER A 56 0.18 4.50 4.06
CA SER A 56 0.57 3.09 3.97
C SER A 56 -0.38 2.21 3.13
N THR A 57 -1.32 1.48 3.75
CA THR A 57 -2.32 0.65 3.05
C THR A 57 -3.53 1.47 2.57
N PHE A 58 -3.95 2.50 3.30
CA PHE A 58 -5.09 3.35 2.92
C PHE A 58 -4.80 4.20 1.67
N GLY A 59 -3.54 4.57 1.45
CA GLY A 59 -3.11 5.31 0.26
C GLY A 59 -3.37 4.57 -1.06
N PRO A 60 -2.81 3.36 -1.28
CA PRO A 60 -3.05 2.58 -2.48
C PRO A 60 -4.53 2.15 -2.61
N VAL A 61 -5.23 1.89 -1.50
CA VAL A 61 -6.67 1.58 -1.53
C VAL A 61 -7.49 2.77 -2.04
N SER A 62 -7.25 3.98 -1.51
CA SER A 62 -7.93 5.19 -1.99
C SER A 62 -7.60 5.48 -3.46
N PHE A 63 -6.38 5.18 -3.92
CA PHE A 63 -5.99 5.30 -5.34
C PHE A 63 -6.80 4.38 -6.24
N LEU A 64 -6.96 3.12 -5.83
CA LEU A 64 -7.73 2.15 -6.59
C LEU A 64 -9.22 2.49 -6.65
N LEU A 65 -9.76 3.17 -5.64
CA LEU A 65 -11.16 3.60 -5.56
C LEU A 65 -11.43 4.88 -6.36
N CYS A 66 -10.68 5.97 -6.09
CA CYS A 66 -10.98 7.30 -6.63
C CYS A 66 -9.95 7.81 -7.65
N GLY A 67 -8.71 7.30 -7.62
CA GLY A 67 -7.60 7.80 -8.45
C GLY A 67 -7.56 7.23 -9.88
N ARG A 68 -8.09 6.03 -10.10
CA ARG A 68 -8.03 5.34 -11.40
C ARG A 68 -8.80 6.07 -12.49
N ARG A 69 -8.13 6.41 -13.60
CA ARG A 69 -8.82 6.67 -14.88
C ARG A 69 -9.50 5.38 -15.34
N ARG A 70 -10.82 5.41 -15.49
CA ARG A 70 -11.52 4.36 -16.24
C ARG A 70 -11.23 4.59 -17.71
N LYS A 71 -10.82 3.53 -18.40
CA LYS A 71 -10.41 3.53 -19.82
C LYS A 71 -11.61 3.69 -20.80
N TYR A 72 -12.75 4.15 -20.29
CA TYR A 72 -14.05 4.22 -20.98
C TYR A 72 -14.66 5.64 -20.91
N ASP A 73 -13.82 6.66 -20.73
CA ASP A 73 -14.13 8.08 -21.00
C ASP A 73 -13.21 8.56 -22.13
#